data_AF-A0A4Q3VE51-F1
#
_entry.id   AF-A0A4Q3VE51-F1
#
_cell.length_a   1.000
_cell.length_b   1.000
_cell.length_c   1.000
_cell.angle_alpha   90.00
_cell.angle_beta   90.00
_cell.angle_gamma   90.00
#
_symmetry.space_group_name_H-M   'P 1'
#
loop_
_entity.id
_entity.type
_entity.pdbx_description
1 polymer ?
#
loop_
_entity_poly.entity_id
_entity_poly.type
_entity_poly.pdbx_seq_one_letter_code
_entity_poly.pdbx_strand_id
1 'polypeptide(L)'
;SDSITAFGVNLFGVNGYDLQTIDFTVGGSDSYSSSLMIAGSGYSFFGVIATDGSNIDALSWKNVTGGDTTVGLANVDAVPEPASMAALGLGGLALLRRRRKA
;
A
#
# COMPACT_ATOMS: atom_id res chain seq x y z
N SER A 1 12.18 2.58 -4.56
CA SER A 1 10.79 2.35 -4.17
C SER A 1 10.78 1.12 -3.29
N ASP A 2 10.25 1.24 -2.08
CA ASP A 2 10.11 0.07 -1.21
C ASP A 2 8.97 -0.79 -1.76
N SER A 3 9.23 -2.08 -2.00
CA SER A 3 8.26 -3.03 -2.52
C SER A 3 7.39 -3.58 -1.40
N ILE A 4 6.07 -3.40 -1.49
CA ILE A 4 5.11 -4.06 -0.58
C ILE A 4 4.81 -5.45 -1.16
N THR A 5 5.48 -6.46 -0.64
CA THR A 5 5.30 -7.88 -1.05
C THR A 5 4.40 -8.66 -0.10
N ALA A 6 4.07 -8.10 1.06
CA ALA A 6 3.17 -8.72 2.04
C ALA A 6 2.38 -7.65 2.79
N PHE A 7 1.10 -7.93 3.04
CA PHE A 7 0.22 -7.04 3.78
C PHE A 7 -0.89 -7.83 4.48
N GLY A 8 -1.36 -7.32 5.63
CA GLY A 8 -2.40 -7.95 6.43
C GLY A 8 -3.45 -6.93 6.87
N VAL A 9 -4.72 -7.35 6.89
CA VAL A 9 -5.85 -6.50 7.24
C VAL A 9 -6.78 -7.21 8.20
N ASN A 10 -7.28 -6.45 9.18
CA ASN A 10 -8.39 -6.89 10.01
C ASN A 10 -9.71 -6.66 9.26
N LEU A 11 -10.46 -7.73 9.05
CA LEU A 11 -11.83 -7.66 8.59
C LEU A 11 -12.72 -7.29 9.77
N PHE A 12 -13.53 -6.25 9.59
CA PHE A 12 -14.58 -5.88 10.51
C PHE A 12 -15.65 -6.98 10.58
N GLY A 13 -16.19 -7.17 11.77
CA GLY A 13 -17.14 -8.26 12.04
C GLY A 13 -18.36 -8.20 11.14
N VAL A 14 -18.45 -9.20 10.27
CA VAL A 14 -19.68 -9.56 9.59
C VAL A 14 -20.63 -10.21 10.57
N ASN A 15 -21.92 -9.93 10.45
CA ASN A 15 -22.95 -10.56 11.29
C ASN A 15 -23.52 -11.75 10.53
N GLY A 16 -23.39 -12.95 11.09
CA GLY A 16 -23.95 -14.17 10.48
C GLY A 16 -22.96 -14.93 9.59
N TYR A 17 -23.46 -15.53 8.51
CA TYR A 17 -22.65 -16.24 7.52
C TYR A 17 -22.64 -15.42 6.24
N ASP A 18 -21.58 -14.65 6.01
CA ASP A 18 -21.37 -13.97 4.74
C ASP A 18 -20.16 -14.56 4.03
N LEU A 19 -20.34 -14.85 2.74
CA LEU A 19 -19.23 -15.11 1.85
C LEU A 19 -18.56 -13.78 1.53
N GLN A 20 -17.32 -13.60 1.95
CA GLN A 20 -16.50 -12.45 1.59
C GLN A 20 -15.63 -12.83 0.40
N THR A 21 -15.60 -11.98 -0.62
CA THR A 21 -14.65 -12.11 -1.72
C THR A 21 -13.61 -11.01 -1.61
N ILE A 22 -12.35 -11.42 -1.67
CA ILE A 22 -11.20 -10.53 -1.56
C ILE A 22 -10.48 -10.59 -2.90
N ASP A 23 -10.41 -9.45 -3.56
CA ASP A 23 -9.66 -9.28 -4.79
C ASP A 23 -8.36 -8.52 -4.49
N PHE A 24 -7.25 -8.97 -5.04
CA PHE A 24 -5.97 -8.27 -4.92
C PHE A 24 -5.28 -8.18 -6.27
N THR A 25 -4.61 -7.04 -6.50
CA THR A 25 -3.87 -6.77 -7.72
C THR A 25 -2.38 -6.77 -7.43
N VAL A 26 -1.63 -7.52 -8.23
CA VAL A 26 -0.18 -7.72 -8.14
C VAL A 26 0.47 -7.26 -9.45
N GLY A 27 1.58 -6.52 -9.35
CA GLY A 27 2.33 -6.04 -10.50
C GLY A 27 1.54 -5.12 -11.45
N GLY A 28 0.47 -4.49 -10.95
CA GLY A 28 -0.37 -3.53 -11.65
C GLY A 28 -1.26 -4.12 -12.74
N SER A 29 -1.27 -5.45 -12.90
CA SER A 29 -1.97 -6.12 -14.01
C SER A 29 -2.64 -7.43 -13.60
N ASP A 30 -2.00 -8.22 -12.74
CA ASP A 30 -2.53 -9.52 -12.34
C ASP A 30 -3.51 -9.36 -11.20
N SER A 31 -4.73 -9.86 -11.37
CA SER A 31 -5.76 -9.84 -10.32
C SER A 31 -6.06 -11.26 -9.86
N TYR A 32 -6.07 -11.45 -8.56
CA TYR A 32 -6.36 -12.71 -7.90
C TYR A 32 -7.57 -12.51 -6.99
N SER A 33 -8.37 -13.56 -6.84
CA SER A 33 -9.56 -13.53 -6.01
C SER A 33 -9.59 -14.74 -5.09
N SER A 34 -9.90 -14.51 -3.82
CA SER A 34 -10.11 -15.56 -2.83
C SER A 34 -11.39 -15.29 -2.07
N SER A 35 -12.19 -16.33 -1.88
CA SER A 35 -13.40 -16.24 -1.07
C SER A 35 -13.21 -16.91 0.29
N LEU A 36 -13.62 -16.23 1.35
CA LEU A 36 -13.63 -16.74 2.72
C LEU A 36 -15.05 -16.64 3.26
N MET A 37 -15.58 -17.76 3.76
CA MET A 37 -16.82 -17.75 4.52
C MET A 37 -16.49 -17.41 5.98
N ILE A 38 -16.99 -16.28 6.46
CA ILE A 38 -16.82 -15.87 7.85
C ILE A 38 -18.14 -16.12 8.55
N ALA A 39 -18.08 -16.95 9.60
CA ALA A 39 -19.24 -17.32 10.39
C ALA A 39 -19.14 -16.69 11.78
N GLY A 40 -20.21 -16.04 12.21
CA GLY A 40 -20.33 -15.44 13.53
C GLY A 40 -19.78 -14.00 13.62
N SER A 41 -19.99 -13.37 14.76
CA SER A 41 -19.56 -11.99 15.01
C SER A 41 -18.14 -11.96 15.59
N GLY A 42 -17.22 -11.29 14.91
CA GLY A 42 -15.83 -11.13 15.37
C GLY A 42 -14.90 -10.55 14.31
N TYR A 43 -13.66 -10.23 14.70
CA TYR A 43 -12.65 -9.78 13.74
C TYR A 43 -11.94 -10.98 13.14
N SER A 44 -11.83 -11.02 11.80
CA SER A 44 -11.01 -12.00 11.10
C SER A 44 -9.76 -11.32 10.58
N PHE A 45 -8.62 -12.02 10.59
CA PHE A 45 -7.40 -11.53 9.98
C PHE A 45 -7.17 -12.23 8.64
N PHE A 46 -6.85 -11.45 7.62
CA PHE A 46 -6.44 -11.96 6.32
C PHE A 46 -5.11 -11.32 5.91
N GLY A 47 -4.22 -12.13 5.37
CA GLY A 47 -2.93 -11.70 4.88
C GLY A 47 -2.68 -12.21 3.46
N VAL A 48 -2.06 -11.36 2.64
CA VAL A 48 -1.61 -11.69 1.28
C VAL A 48 -0.10 -11.54 1.23
N ILE A 49 0.56 -12.49 0.56
CA ILE A 49 2.01 -12.50 0.33
C ILE A 49 2.24 -12.82 -1.14
N ALA A 50 2.91 -11.93 -1.86
CA ALA A 50 3.43 -12.19 -3.20
C ALA A 50 4.74 -12.97 -3.08
N THR A 51 4.72 -14.26 -3.41
CA THR A 51 5.86 -15.17 -3.22
C THR A 51 6.95 -15.04 -4.28
N ASP A 52 6.62 -14.45 -5.41
CA ASP A 52 7.53 -14.17 -6.53
C ASP A 52 8.29 -12.84 -6.37
N GLY A 53 8.05 -12.11 -5.29
CA GLY A 53 8.65 -10.80 -5.02
C GLY A 53 7.96 -9.64 -5.73
N SER A 54 6.82 -9.87 -6.37
CA SER A 54 6.02 -8.82 -7.02
C SER A 54 5.37 -7.88 -6.00
N ASN A 55 5.08 -6.66 -6.43
CA ASN A 55 4.38 -5.67 -5.60
C ASN A 55 2.88 -5.97 -5.54
N ILE A 56 2.29 -5.79 -4.36
CA ILE A 56 0.83 -5.75 -4.19
C ILE A 56 0.40 -4.28 -4.33
N ASP A 57 -0.38 -3.95 -5.36
CA ASP A 57 -0.73 -2.57 -5.71
C ASP A 57 -2.11 -2.16 -5.18
N ALA A 58 -3.04 -3.11 -5.07
CA ALA A 58 -4.38 -2.82 -4.59
C ALA A 58 -5.03 -4.03 -3.92
N LEU A 59 -5.92 -3.75 -2.97
CA LEU A 59 -6.77 -4.73 -2.29
C LEU A 59 -8.21 -4.22 -2.31
N SER A 60 -9.13 -5.03 -2.80
CA SER A 60 -10.55 -4.74 -2.85
C SER A 60 -11.35 -5.82 -2.11
N TRP A 61 -12.29 -5.34 -1.32
CA TRP A 61 -13.17 -6.14 -0.49
C TRP A 61 -14.57 -6.04 -1.06
N LYS A 62 -15.11 -7.18 -1.49
CA LYS A 62 -16.46 -7.28 -2.01
C LYS A 62 -17.30 -8.09 -1.06
N ASN A 63 -18.26 -7.42 -0.44
CA ASN A 63 -19.22 -8.05 0.43
C ASN A 63 -20.44 -8.42 -0.41
N VAL A 64 -20.91 -9.67 -0.37
CA VAL A 64 -22.03 -10.13 -1.23
C VAL A 64 -23.34 -9.39 -0.87
N THR A 65 -23.43 -8.85 0.34
CA THR A 65 -24.62 -8.19 0.92
C THR A 65 -24.42 -6.69 1.21
N GLY A 66 -23.23 -6.12 0.94
CA GLY A 66 -22.91 -4.72 1.28
C GLY A 66 -21.85 -4.08 0.37
N GLY A 67 -21.78 -2.75 0.35
CA GLY A 67 -20.94 -1.99 -0.59
C GLY A 67 -19.45 -2.32 -0.55
N ASP A 68 -18.80 -2.21 -1.70
CA ASP A 68 -17.38 -2.53 -1.89
C ASP A 68 -16.48 -1.52 -1.17
N THR A 69 -15.39 -2.01 -0.56
CA THR A 69 -14.34 -1.17 0.02
C THR A 69 -13.02 -1.49 -0.66
N THR A 70 -12.32 -0.48 -1.18
CA THR A 70 -11.03 -0.67 -1.83
C THR A 70 -9.96 0.14 -1.12
N VAL A 71 -8.83 -0.51 -0.82
CA VAL A 71 -7.63 0.10 -0.25
C VAL A 71 -6.56 0.09 -1.33
N GLY A 72 -6.26 1.27 -1.88
CA GLY A 72 -5.13 1.45 -2.78
C GLY A 72 -3.83 1.53 -1.98
N LEU A 73 -2.82 0.76 -2.37
CA LEU A 73 -1.50 0.80 -1.76
C LEU A 73 -0.63 1.74 -2.60
N ALA A 74 -0.27 2.90 -2.05
CA ALA A 74 0.58 3.85 -2.74
C ALA A 74 2.05 3.42 -2.60
N ASN A 75 2.79 3.50 -3.71
CA ASN A 75 4.25 3.40 -3.67
C ASN A 75 4.80 4.54 -2.80
N VAL A 76 5.53 4.18 -1.74
CA VAL A 76 6.25 5.16 -0.93
C VAL A 76 7.58 5.43 -1.62
N ASP A 77 7.68 6.60 -2.23
CA ASP A 77 8.95 7.06 -2.79
C ASP A 77 9.84 7.58 -1.67
N ALA A 78 11.07 7.07 -1.62
CA ALA A 78 12.09 7.58 -0.74
C ALA A 78 12.42 9.02 -1.16
N VAL A 79 11.93 10.00 -0.40
CA VAL A 79 12.29 11.40 -0.61
C VAL A 79 13.74 11.57 -0.15
N PRO A 80 14.61 12.23 -0.95
CA PRO A 80 15.98 12.52 -0.53
C PRO A 80 15.97 13.21 0.83
N GLU A 81 16.80 12.72 1.75
CA GLU A 81 16.75 13.15 3.15
C GLU A 81 16.73 14.69 3.26
N PRO A 82 15.92 15.26 4.17
CA PRO A 82 15.75 16.72 4.27
C PRO A 82 17.08 17.47 4.41
N ALA A 83 18.06 16.85 5.06
CA ALA A 83 19.41 17.37 5.22
C ALA A 83 20.19 17.44 3.89
N SER A 84 20.05 16.45 3.02
CA SER A 84 20.72 16.41 1.71
C SER A 84 20.14 17.45 0.75
N MET A 85 18.82 17.67 0.77
CA MET A 85 18.20 18.77 0.01
C MET A 85 18.59 20.14 0.55
N ALA A 86 18.62 20.30 1.88
CA ALA A 86 19.10 21.53 2.52
C ALA A 86 20.58 21.79 2.22
N ALA A 87 21.43 20.75 2.24
CA ALA A 87 22.85 20.84 1.90
C ALA A 87 23.08 21.20 0.43
N LEU A 88 22.28 20.65 -0.49
CA LEU A 88 22.29 21.06 -1.90
C LEU A 88 21.86 22.51 -2.08
N GLY A 89 20.80 22.93 -1.38
CA GLY A 89 20.35 24.32 -1.37
C GLY A 89 21.40 25.28 -0.82
N LEU A 90 22.00 24.97 0.32
CA LEU A 90 23.05 25.76 0.96
C LEU A 90 24.35 25.75 0.14
N GLY A 91 24.72 24.62 -0.44
CA GLY A 91 25.88 24.49 -1.32
C GLY A 91 25.74 25.34 -2.59
N GLY A 92 24.55 25.33 -3.22
CA GLY A 92 24.24 26.21 -4.35
C GLY A 92 24.28 27.69 -3.97
N LEU A 93 23.76 28.05 -2.79
CA LEU A 93 23.74 29.43 -2.30
C LEU A 93 25.16 29.94 -1.96
N ALA A 94 26.00 29.08 -1.41
CA ALA A 94 27.41 29.37 -1.15
C ALA A 94 28.19 29.63 -2.45
N LEU A 95 27.93 28.87 -3.52
CA LEU A 95 28.52 29.10 -4.85
C LEU A 95 28.08 30.44 -5.45
N LEU A 96 26.79 30.79 -5.35
CA LEU A 96 26.28 32.09 -5.81
C LEU A 96 26.90 33.26 -5.04
N ARG A 97 27.12 33.11 -3.72
CA ARG A 97 27.78 34.13 -2.90
C ARG A 97 29.25 34.32 -3.29
N ARG A 98 29.95 33.25 -3.71
CA ARG A 98 31.33 33.33 -4.19
C ARG A 98 31.44 34.09 -5.53
N ARG A 99 30.46 33.93 -6.43
CA ARG A 99 30.44 34.62 -7.74
C ARG A 99 30.22 36.12 -7.65
N ARG A 100 29.49 36.62 -6.62
CA ARG A 100 29.28 38.07 -6.43
C ARG A 100 30.51 38.81 -5.86
N LYS A 101 31.51 38.07 -5.37
CA LYS A 101 32.71 38.64 -4.75
C LYS A 101 33.91 38.68 -5.70
N ALA A 102 33.76 38.15 -6.92
CA ALA A 102 34.71 38.25 -8.02
C ALA A 102 34.24 39.30 -9.02
#